data_AF-A0A2I4D552-F1
#
_entry.id   AF-A0A2I4D552-F1
#
_cell.length_a   1.000
_cell.length_b   1.000
_cell.length_c   1.000
_cell.angle_alpha   90.00
_cell.angle_beta   90.00
_cell.angle_gamma   90.00
#
_symmetry.space_group_name_H-M   'P 1'
#
loop_
_entity.id
_entity.type
_entity.pdbx_description
1 polymer ?
#
loop_
_entity_poly.entity_id
_entity_poly.type
_entity_poly.pdbx_seq_one_letter_code
_entity_poly.pdbx_strand_id
1 'polypeptide(L)'
;MAAELFPTKKLVSASIQNQNRQNLSNNNTAQGCFSWQGLYPTIRERNSVMFNNEMMADVHFVVGPPGGTQRVPGHKYVLAVGSSVFHAMFYGELAEDQEEIRIPDVEPPSFLAMLKYIYCDEIELCADTVLATLYAAKKYMVPHLARACVSFLETSLSAKNACVLLS
;
A
#
# COMPACT_ATOMS: atom_id res chain seq x y z
N MET A 1 -37.56 -14.50 -16.55
CA MET A 1 -37.45 -14.87 -15.12
C MET A 1 -36.28 -14.08 -14.54
N ALA A 2 -36.41 -13.13 -13.62
CA ALA A 2 -37.55 -12.44 -13.06
C ALA A 2 -37.15 -10.96 -12.99
N ALA A 3 -38.02 -10.09 -13.50
CA ALA A 3 -38.01 -8.69 -13.16
C ALA A 3 -38.67 -8.52 -11.77
N GLU A 4 -38.43 -7.37 -11.17
CA GLU A 4 -39.11 -6.80 -10.00
C GLU A 4 -38.58 -7.19 -8.61
N LEU A 5 -37.85 -6.27 -7.98
CA LEU A 5 -37.90 -5.96 -6.54
C LEU A 5 -36.97 -4.77 -6.23
N PHE A 6 -37.41 -3.55 -6.54
CA PHE A 6 -36.85 -2.33 -5.95
C PHE A 6 -37.96 -1.54 -5.24
N PRO A 7 -37.88 -1.30 -3.94
CA PRO A 7 -38.52 -0.16 -3.32
C PRO A 7 -37.51 1.02 -3.31
N THR A 8 -37.83 2.07 -4.06
CA THR A 8 -37.26 3.40 -3.88
C THR A 8 -37.58 3.94 -2.48
N LYS A 9 -36.55 4.23 -1.66
CA LYS A 9 -36.65 5.24 -0.60
C LYS A 9 -35.38 6.11 -0.55
N LYS A 10 -35.61 7.42 -0.58
CA LYS A 10 -34.66 8.53 -0.52
C LYS A 10 -33.94 8.61 0.85
N LEU A 11 -32.68 9.02 0.76
CA LEU A 11 -31.85 9.82 1.70
C LEU A 11 -31.99 9.59 3.21
N VAL A 12 -30.91 9.10 3.82
CA VAL A 12 -30.43 9.64 5.11
C VAL A 12 -28.93 9.94 4.99
N SER A 13 -28.64 11.16 4.54
CA SER A 13 -27.34 11.81 4.62
C SER A 13 -27.15 12.39 6.02
N ALA A 14 -26.54 11.64 6.94
CA ALA A 14 -26.01 12.18 8.21
C ALA A 14 -25.10 11.21 8.99
N SER A 15 -25.08 9.92 8.67
CA SER A 15 -24.44 8.92 9.55
C SER A 15 -23.01 8.53 9.17
N ILE A 16 -22.53 8.90 7.98
CA ILE A 16 -21.23 8.43 7.46
C ILE A 16 -20.04 9.17 8.10
N GLN A 17 -20.25 10.34 8.71
CA GLN A 17 -19.13 11.14 9.24
C GLN A 17 -18.59 10.72 10.61
N ASN A 18 -19.24 9.79 11.32
CA ASN A 18 -18.80 9.41 12.68
C ASN A 18 -18.08 8.05 12.79
N GLN A 19 -17.85 7.34 11.69
CA GLN A 19 -17.04 6.11 11.71
C GLN A 19 -15.56 6.32 11.38
N ASN A 20 -15.16 7.53 10.99
CA ASN A 20 -13.80 7.80 10.50
C ASN A 20 -12.79 8.25 11.57
N ARG A 21 -13.03 7.97 12.86
CA ARG A 21 -12.13 8.41 13.94
C ARG A 21 -11.80 7.39 15.03
N GLN A 22 -12.13 6.11 14.84
CA GLN A 22 -11.68 5.05 15.75
C GLN A 22 -11.41 3.78 14.97
N ASN A 23 -10.13 3.51 14.68
CA ASN A 23 -9.45 2.22 14.88
C ASN A 23 -8.12 2.20 14.12
N LEU A 24 -7.11 2.90 14.65
CA LEU A 24 -5.69 2.69 14.33
C LEU A 24 -5.09 1.49 15.10
N SER A 25 -5.91 0.65 15.72
CA SER A 25 -5.48 -0.54 16.45
C SER A 25 -6.69 -1.46 16.58
N ASN A 26 -6.79 -2.52 15.78
CA ASN A 26 -7.44 -3.77 16.17
C ASN A 26 -7.32 -4.84 15.08
N ASN A 27 -6.51 -5.86 15.38
CA ASN A 27 -6.27 -7.09 14.62
C ASN A 27 -7.46 -8.08 14.65
N ASN A 28 -8.73 -7.66 14.59
CA ASN A 28 -9.86 -8.60 14.66
C ASN A 28 -11.16 -8.07 14.03
N THR A 29 -11.27 -8.01 12.70
CA THR A 29 -12.58 -8.04 12.01
C THR A 29 -12.44 -8.41 10.53
N ALA A 30 -12.31 -9.69 10.23
CA ALA A 30 -12.70 -10.26 8.93
C ALA A 30 -13.34 -11.65 9.06
N GLN A 31 -13.48 -12.17 10.27
CA GLN A 31 -14.26 -13.39 10.53
C GLN A 31 -15.73 -13.00 10.68
N GLY A 32 -16.43 -12.82 9.55
CA GLY A 32 -17.90 -12.71 9.58
C GLY A 32 -18.59 -11.91 8.47
N CYS A 33 -17.90 -11.26 7.54
CA CYS A 33 -18.58 -10.53 6.46
C CYS A 33 -18.47 -11.30 5.14
N PHE A 34 -19.49 -12.08 4.81
CA PHE A 34 -19.60 -12.84 3.54
C PHE A 34 -19.66 -11.96 2.26
N SER A 35 -19.50 -10.64 2.37
CA SER A 35 -19.58 -9.71 1.24
C SER A 35 -18.89 -8.36 1.51
N TRP A 36 -17.72 -8.35 2.14
CA TRP A 36 -17.01 -7.09 2.45
C TRP A 36 -16.74 -6.24 1.19
N GLN A 37 -16.57 -6.89 0.03
CA GLN A 37 -16.38 -6.20 -1.25
C GLN A 37 -17.58 -5.31 -1.61
N GLY A 38 -18.79 -5.66 -1.17
CA GLY A 38 -20.01 -4.86 -1.41
C GLY A 38 -20.06 -3.57 -0.60
N LEU A 39 -19.19 -3.40 0.41
CA LEU A 39 -19.11 -2.18 1.22
C LEU A 39 -18.35 -1.04 0.53
N TYR A 40 -17.59 -1.35 -0.52
CA TYR A 40 -16.65 -0.42 -1.15
C TYR A 40 -16.96 -0.27 -2.65
N PRO A 41 -17.40 0.92 -3.10
CA PRO A 41 -17.89 1.11 -4.46
C PRO A 41 -16.80 1.00 -5.52
N THR A 42 -15.55 1.36 -5.21
CA THR A 42 -14.45 1.36 -6.19
C THR A 42 -13.51 0.17 -6.00
N ILE A 43 -12.76 -0.17 -7.06
CA ILE A 43 -11.67 -1.16 -6.96
C ILE A 43 -10.54 -0.61 -6.08
N ARG A 44 -10.26 0.70 -6.15
CA ARG A 44 -9.26 1.37 -5.31
C ARG A 44 -9.52 1.13 -3.82
N GLU A 45 -10.74 1.35 -3.35
CA GLU A 45 -11.10 1.15 -1.94
C GLU A 45 -11.00 -0.32 -1.54
N ARG A 46 -11.45 -1.24 -2.41
CA ARG A 46 -11.33 -2.68 -2.16
C ARG A 46 -9.87 -3.13 -2.08
N ASN A 47 -9.01 -2.62 -2.96
CA ASN A 47 -7.58 -2.90 -2.90
C ASN A 47 -6.95 -2.27 -1.65
N SER A 48 -7.38 -1.09 -1.21
CA SER A 48 -6.90 -0.49 0.03
C SER A 48 -7.12 -1.40 1.25
N VAL A 49 -8.22 -2.17 1.29
CA VAL A 49 -8.48 -3.17 2.35
C VAL A 49 -7.49 -4.36 2.30
N MET A 50 -6.95 -4.66 1.12
CA MET A 50 -6.00 -5.76 0.91
C MET A 50 -4.54 -5.36 1.21
N PHE A 51 -4.27 -4.07 1.44
CA PHE A 51 -2.95 -3.60 1.84
C PHE A 51 -2.53 -4.25 3.18
N ASN A 52 -1.35 -4.85 3.21
CA ASN A 52 -0.77 -5.48 4.41
C ASN A 52 -1.72 -6.50 5.08
N ASN A 53 -2.45 -7.25 4.25
CA ASN A 53 -3.48 -8.21 4.67
C ASN A 53 -3.07 -9.63 4.22
N GLU A 54 -3.21 -10.61 5.11
CA GLU A 54 -2.89 -12.01 4.83
C GLU A 54 -3.96 -12.72 3.98
N MET A 55 -5.17 -12.17 3.89
CA MET A 55 -6.23 -12.72 3.04
C MET A 55 -5.76 -12.73 1.58
N MET A 56 -5.72 -13.90 0.94
CA MET A 56 -5.28 -14.09 -0.45
C MET A 56 -3.81 -13.75 -0.75
N ALA A 57 -2.99 -13.52 0.28
CA ALA A 57 -1.57 -13.26 0.06
C ALA A 57 -0.87 -14.50 -0.54
N ASP A 58 -0.09 -14.27 -1.59
CA ASP A 58 0.62 -15.30 -2.37
C ASP A 58 2.14 -15.03 -2.44
N VAL A 59 2.62 -14.06 -1.65
CA VAL A 59 4.04 -13.75 -1.41
C VAL A 59 4.20 -13.04 -0.07
N HIS A 60 5.34 -13.25 0.60
CA HIS A 60 5.74 -12.53 1.80
C HIS A 60 7.10 -11.88 1.63
N PHE A 61 7.24 -10.65 2.12
CA PHE A 61 8.50 -9.93 2.14
C PHE A 61 9.08 -9.88 3.53
N VAL A 62 10.39 -10.11 3.67
CA VAL A 62 11.14 -9.85 4.90
C VAL A 62 11.95 -8.59 4.67
N VAL A 63 11.44 -7.47 5.18
CA VAL A 63 11.92 -6.11 4.88
C VAL A 63 12.73 -5.56 6.06
N GLY A 64 13.85 -4.89 5.78
CA GLY A 64 14.69 -4.23 6.78
C GLY A 64 16.01 -4.95 7.05
N PRO A 65 16.95 -4.29 7.74
CA PRO A 65 18.27 -4.85 8.02
C PRO A 65 18.20 -6.04 8.99
N PRO A 66 19.24 -6.90 9.03
CA PRO A 66 19.30 -8.01 9.99
C PRO A 66 19.09 -7.54 11.43
N GLY A 67 18.13 -8.16 12.14
CA GLY A 67 17.76 -7.78 13.51
C GLY A 67 16.70 -6.67 13.63
N GLY A 68 16.32 -6.04 12.53
CA GLY A 68 15.23 -5.05 12.43
C GLY A 68 14.20 -5.40 11.36
N THR A 69 14.08 -6.68 11.01
CA THR A 69 13.24 -7.14 9.90
C THR A 69 11.76 -7.20 10.27
N GLN A 70 10.89 -6.85 9.33
CA GLN A 70 9.44 -7.02 9.40
C GLN A 70 8.96 -7.91 8.25
N ARG A 71 8.09 -8.89 8.56
CA ARG A 71 7.41 -9.71 7.56
C ARG A 71 6.14 -9.00 7.07
N VAL A 72 5.97 -8.89 5.76
CA VAL A 72 4.88 -8.15 5.11
C VAL A 72 4.21 -9.03 4.04
N PRO A 73 2.90 -9.34 4.14
CA PRO A 73 2.19 -10.05 3.10
C PRO A 73 1.96 -9.18 1.85
N GLY A 74 1.88 -9.82 0.69
CA GLY A 74 1.64 -9.17 -0.59
C GLY A 74 0.87 -10.04 -1.57
N HIS A 75 0.50 -9.42 -2.70
CA HIS A 75 -0.28 -10.04 -3.77
C HIS A 75 0.44 -9.85 -5.11
N LYS A 76 1.00 -10.92 -5.68
CA LYS A 76 1.86 -10.91 -6.88
C LYS A 76 1.21 -10.15 -8.03
N TYR A 77 -0.08 -10.38 -8.30
CA TYR A 77 -0.81 -9.67 -9.36
C TYR A 77 -0.87 -8.14 -9.14
N VAL A 78 -1.26 -7.69 -7.94
CA VAL A 78 -1.36 -6.25 -7.63
C VAL A 78 0.00 -5.58 -7.75
N LEU A 79 1.04 -6.24 -7.22
CA LEU A 79 2.41 -5.75 -7.26
C LEU A 79 2.95 -5.64 -8.69
N ALA A 80 2.70 -6.65 -9.53
CA ALA A 80 3.13 -6.66 -10.93
C ALA A 80 2.42 -5.59 -11.77
N VAL A 81 1.16 -5.27 -11.48
CA VAL A 81 0.45 -4.17 -12.13
C VAL A 81 1.06 -2.82 -11.73
N GLY A 82 1.46 -2.66 -10.46
CA GLY A 82 2.04 -1.41 -9.94
C GLY A 82 3.53 -1.20 -10.22
N SER A 83 4.26 -2.24 -10.64
CA SER A 83 5.72 -2.20 -10.80
C SER A 83 6.21 -3.20 -11.84
N SER A 84 6.99 -2.70 -12.81
CA SER A 84 7.70 -3.53 -13.79
C SER A 84 8.75 -4.44 -13.15
N VAL A 85 9.34 -4.03 -12.02
CA VAL A 85 10.30 -4.84 -11.26
C VAL A 85 9.59 -6.03 -10.61
N PHE A 86 8.43 -5.81 -9.97
CA PHE A 86 7.64 -6.91 -9.44
C PHE A 86 7.07 -7.80 -10.55
N HIS A 87 6.68 -7.24 -11.70
CA HIS A 87 6.28 -8.05 -12.86
C HIS A 87 7.42 -8.99 -13.29
N ALA A 88 8.63 -8.47 -13.48
CA ALA A 88 9.79 -9.28 -13.85
C ALA A 88 10.13 -10.33 -12.78
N MET A 89 10.02 -9.97 -11.50
CA MET A 89 10.27 -10.84 -10.36
C MET A 89 9.32 -12.05 -10.30
N PHE A 90 8.03 -11.84 -10.61
CA PHE A 90 7.00 -12.88 -10.46
C PHE A 90 6.59 -13.58 -11.75
N TYR A 91 6.70 -12.90 -12.89
CA TYR A 91 6.20 -13.38 -14.19
C TYR A 91 7.23 -13.24 -15.31
N GLY A 92 8.46 -12.84 -15.00
CA GLY A 92 9.56 -12.77 -15.98
C GLY A 92 10.14 -14.14 -16.33
N GLU A 93 10.99 -14.18 -17.36
CA GLU A 93 11.63 -15.42 -17.83
C GLU A 93 12.50 -16.11 -16.77
N LEU A 94 13.05 -15.33 -15.84
CA LEU A 94 13.88 -15.80 -14.73
C LEU A 94 13.12 -15.78 -13.39
N ALA A 95 11.78 -15.70 -13.42
CA ALA A 95 10.99 -15.70 -12.20
C ALA A 95 11.12 -17.06 -11.48
N GLU A 96 11.48 -17.01 -10.21
CA GLU A 96 11.49 -18.17 -9.33
C GLU A 96 10.23 -18.13 -8.46
N ASP A 97 9.61 -19.29 -8.23
CA ASP A 97 8.47 -19.38 -7.32
C ASP A 97 8.98 -19.43 -5.88
N GLN A 98 9.24 -18.24 -5.33
CA GLN A 98 9.63 -18.04 -3.95
C GLN A 98 8.44 -17.50 -3.15
N GLU A 99 8.12 -18.17 -2.04
CA GLU A 99 7.09 -17.70 -1.10
C GLU A 99 7.60 -16.51 -0.26
N GLU A 100 8.91 -16.43 0.01
CA GLU A 100 9.52 -15.40 0.85
C GLU A 100 10.63 -14.64 0.10
N ILE A 101 10.55 -13.31 0.09
CA ILE A 101 11.49 -12.41 -0.59
C ILE A 101 12.14 -11.46 0.42
N ARG A 102 13.47 -11.46 0.47
CA ARG A 102 14.23 -10.62 1.41
C ARG A 102 14.59 -9.27 0.80
N ILE A 103 14.32 -8.19 1.55
CA ILE A 103 14.61 -6.81 1.14
C ILE A 103 15.39 -6.13 2.29
N PRO A 104 16.71 -6.39 2.40
CA PRO A 104 17.51 -5.92 3.53
C PRO A 104 17.88 -4.43 3.47
N ASP A 105 17.73 -3.80 2.30
CA ASP A 105 18.20 -2.45 1.99
C ASP A 105 17.07 -1.40 1.97
N VAL A 106 15.87 -1.77 2.41
CA VAL A 106 14.72 -0.86 2.52
C VAL A 106 14.15 -0.98 3.92
N GLU A 107 13.90 0.16 4.56
CA GLU A 107 13.26 0.21 5.87
C GLU A 107 11.76 -0.14 5.76
N PRO A 108 11.19 -0.90 6.73
CA PRO A 108 9.79 -1.31 6.68
C PRO A 108 8.77 -0.17 6.46
N PRO A 109 8.88 1.00 7.12
CA PRO A 109 7.95 2.11 6.89
C PRO A 109 7.94 2.61 5.45
N SER A 110 9.11 2.68 4.81
CA SER A 110 9.24 3.14 3.43
C SER A 110 8.74 2.12 2.41
N PHE A 111 8.97 0.83 2.68
CA PHE A 111 8.37 -0.24 1.86
C PHE A 111 6.84 -0.22 1.98
N LEU A 112 6.30 -0.08 3.18
CA LEU A 112 4.85 -0.01 3.42
C LEU A 112 4.21 1.23 2.76
N ALA A 113 4.88 2.38 2.77
CA ALA A 113 4.41 3.57 2.06
C ALA A 113 4.33 3.34 0.54
N MET A 114 5.36 2.72 -0.05
CA MET A 114 5.34 2.34 -1.46
C MET A 114 4.29 1.28 -1.76
N LEU A 115 4.15 0.28 -0.89
CA LEU A 115 3.17 -0.78 -1.02
C LEU A 115 1.75 -0.20 -0.98
N LYS A 116 1.43 0.68 -0.03
CA LYS A 116 0.12 1.35 0.07
C LYS A 116 -0.21 2.11 -1.22
N TYR A 117 0.76 2.85 -1.76
CA TYR A 117 0.61 3.52 -3.04
C TYR A 117 0.27 2.53 -4.18
N ILE A 118 0.96 1.39 -4.27
CA ILE A 118 0.68 0.36 -5.29
C ILE A 118 -0.76 -0.18 -5.18
N TYR A 119 -1.31 -0.32 -3.97
CA TYR A 119 -2.66 -0.86 -3.80
C TYR A 119 -3.76 0.14 -4.13
N CYS A 120 -3.61 1.42 -3.75
CA CYS A 120 -4.73 2.37 -3.79
C CYS A 120 -4.38 3.80 -4.25
N ASP A 121 -3.18 4.01 -4.80
CA ASP A 121 -2.58 5.31 -5.17
C ASP A 121 -2.60 6.37 -4.05
N GLU A 122 -2.70 5.95 -2.79
CA GLU A 122 -2.63 6.84 -1.64
C GLU A 122 -1.17 7.17 -1.32
N ILE A 123 -0.85 8.45 -1.19
CA ILE A 123 0.50 8.95 -0.95
C ILE A 123 0.55 9.54 0.46
N GLU A 124 1.20 8.83 1.37
CA GLU A 124 1.49 9.29 2.73
C GLU A 124 3.01 9.47 2.87
N LEU A 125 3.47 10.73 2.85
CA LEU A 125 4.88 11.06 2.97
C LEU A 125 5.16 11.69 4.33
N CYS A 126 6.22 11.23 4.98
CA CYS A 126 6.76 11.80 6.20
C CYS A 126 8.16 12.35 5.92
N ALA A 127 8.52 13.48 6.52
CA ALA A 127 9.85 14.07 6.37
C ALA A 127 10.98 13.10 6.76
N ASP A 128 10.75 12.28 7.79
CA ASP A 128 11.74 11.33 8.30
C ASP A 128 11.95 10.13 7.36
N THR A 129 10.95 9.78 6.53
CA THR A 129 10.99 8.57 5.69
C THR A 129 11.02 8.84 4.19
N VAL A 130 10.77 10.08 3.75
CA VAL A 130 10.55 10.41 2.33
C VAL A 130 11.74 10.04 1.43
N LEU A 131 12.98 10.15 1.92
CA LEU A 131 14.17 9.77 1.16
C LEU A 131 14.27 8.25 0.97
N ALA A 132 14.00 7.49 2.03
CA ALA A 132 13.95 6.03 1.96
C ALA A 132 12.75 5.56 1.11
N THR A 133 11.62 6.26 1.15
CA THR A 133 10.46 6.01 0.29
C THR A 133 10.77 6.34 -1.17
N LEU A 134 11.51 7.42 -1.45
CA LEU A 134 12.01 7.75 -2.79
C LEU A 134 12.96 6.67 -3.31
N TYR A 135 13.86 6.18 -2.45
CA TYR A 135 14.74 5.07 -2.78
C TYR A 135 13.95 3.82 -3.18
N ALA A 136 12.98 3.40 -2.36
CA ALA A 136 12.12 2.26 -2.65
C ALA A 136 11.34 2.45 -3.97
N ALA A 137 10.72 3.62 -4.15
CA ALA A 137 9.95 3.94 -5.36
C ALA A 137 10.82 3.88 -6.63
N LYS A 138 12.07 4.35 -6.58
CA LYS A 138 13.02 4.21 -7.70
C LYS A 138 13.45 2.76 -7.90
N LYS A 139 13.81 2.06 -6.82
CA LYS A 139 14.23 0.65 -6.85
C LYS A 139 13.19 -0.25 -7.51
N TYR A 140 11.91 -0.03 -7.22
CA TYR A 140 10.80 -0.79 -7.78
C TYR A 140 10.10 -0.10 -8.96
N MET A 141 10.70 0.93 -9.55
CA MET A 141 10.18 1.60 -10.75
C MET A 141 8.71 2.05 -10.63
N VAL A 142 8.40 2.77 -9.56
CA VAL A 142 7.09 3.38 -9.27
C VAL A 142 7.19 4.91 -9.49
N PRO A 143 7.18 5.38 -10.75
CA PRO A 143 7.63 6.74 -11.10
C PRO A 143 6.72 7.85 -10.58
N HIS A 144 5.42 7.60 -10.43
CA HIS A 144 4.48 8.59 -9.91
C HIS A 144 4.72 8.86 -8.41
N LEU A 145 4.96 7.82 -7.62
CA LEU A 145 5.37 7.96 -6.22
C LEU A 145 6.73 8.65 -6.11
N ALA A 146 7.71 8.26 -6.93
CA ALA A 146 9.02 8.89 -6.93
C ALA A 146 8.94 10.40 -7.20
N ARG A 147 8.11 10.84 -8.16
CA ARG A 147 7.87 12.26 -8.41
C ARG A 147 7.21 12.97 -7.23
N ALA A 148 6.25 12.33 -6.56
CA ALA A 148 5.62 12.90 -5.38
C ALA A 148 6.62 13.08 -4.23
N CYS A 149 7.51 12.11 -4.00
CA CYS A 149 8.58 12.25 -3.01
C CYS A 149 9.54 13.40 -3.35
N VAL A 150 9.93 13.55 -4.63
CA VAL A 150 10.78 14.67 -5.07
C VAL A 150 10.08 16.01 -4.84
N SER A 151 8.80 16.14 -5.22
CA SER A 151 8.03 17.37 -5.01
C SER A 151 7.86 17.71 -3.52
N PHE A 152 7.64 16.70 -2.67
CA PHE A 152 7.60 16.88 -1.23
C PHE A 152 8.94 17.37 -0.68
N LEU A 153 10.05 16.81 -1.16
CA LEU A 153 11.40 17.25 -0.78
C LEU A 153 11.65 18.69 -1.22
N GLU A 154 11.35 19.05 -2.47
CA GLU A 154 11.55 20.42 -2.99
C GLU A 154 10.76 21.47 -2.22
N THR A 155 9.54 21.14 -1.77
CA THR A 155 8.69 22.06 -0.98
C THR A 155 9.06 22.10 0.49
N SER A 156 9.66 21.03 1.01
CA SER A 156 10.08 20.94 2.42
C SER A 156 11.53 21.40 2.63
N LEU A 157 12.37 21.37 1.59
CA LEU A 157 13.79 21.75 1.66
C LEU A 157 13.95 23.26 1.79
N SER A 158 14.54 23.67 2.90
CA SER A 158 15.09 25.00 3.13
C SER A 158 16.55 24.88 3.53
N ALA A 159 17.33 25.96 3.42
CA ALA A 159 18.74 25.96 3.86
C ALA A 159 18.93 25.50 5.32
N LYS A 160 17.88 25.55 6.16
CA LYS A 160 17.92 25.14 7.57
C LYS A 160 17.77 23.63 7.79
N ASN A 161 17.17 22.89 6.87
CA ASN A 161 16.93 21.45 7.01
C ASN A 161 17.64 20.61 5.93
N ALA A 162 18.32 21.25 4.97
CA ALA A 162 19.09 20.58 3.94
C ALA A 162 20.18 19.63 4.49
N CYS A 163 20.92 20.03 5.55
CA CYS A 163 21.92 19.15 6.15
C CYS A 163 21.28 17.92 6.84
N VAL A 164 20.13 18.08 7.49
CA VAL A 164 19.44 16.99 8.20
C VAL A 164 18.87 15.96 7.22
N LEU A 165 18.45 16.41 6.04
CA LEU A 165 17.92 15.53 4.99
C LEU A 165 19.03 14.91 4.12
N LEU A 166 20.31 15.29 4.27
CA LEU A 166 21.40 14.78 3.44
C LEU A 166 22.50 14.06 4.23
N SER A 167 22.35 13.96 5.56
CA SER A 167 23.24 13.26 6.49
C SER A 167 22.72 11.88 6.82
#